data_AF-A0A846PY90-F1
#
_entry.id   AF-A0A846PY90-F1
#
_cell.length_a   1.000
_cell.length_b   1.000
_cell.length_c   1.000
_cell.angle_alpha   90.00
_cell.angle_beta   90.00
_cell.angle_gamma   90.00
#
_symmetry.space_group_name_H-M   'P 1'
#
loop_
_entity.id
_entity.type
_entity.pdbx_description
1 polymer ?
#
loop_
_entity_poly.entity_id
_entity_poly.type
_entity_poly.pdbx_seq_one_letter_code
_entity_poly.pdbx_strand_id
1 'polypeptide(L)'
;MPGIYKLFTAIVAVIGNVSLIATGEMNPAFSLMGTGLFWGYYRSMKGYPALSKWVLGGLSLTTFLVFLINFYVTEDVFIAVAQMTLIFQSLKSFDIKEPWDPLQVFFVSLLQLLIASELTNSISFGIIFLVFLVFIVVSILLGHFVREGQMVFRPYMKPVSMITLFTL
;
A
#
# COMPACT_ATOMS: atom_id res chain seq x y z
N MET A 1 -10.03 15.11 -1.88
CA MET A 1 -8.74 14.86 -1.21
C MET A 1 -7.63 15.68 -1.86
N PRO A 2 -6.71 16.27 -1.08
CA PRO A 2 -5.52 16.93 -1.60
C PRO A 2 -4.61 15.97 -2.39
N GLY A 3 -4.01 16.44 -3.49
CA GLY A 3 -3.15 15.61 -4.36
C GLY A 3 -1.90 15.07 -3.66
N ILE A 4 -1.27 15.88 -2.80
CA ILE A 4 -0.11 15.48 -1.99
C ILE A 4 -0.44 14.27 -1.12
N TYR A 5 -1.63 14.25 -0.50
CA TYR A 5 -2.05 13.16 0.36
C TYR A 5 -2.18 11.83 -0.42
N LYS A 6 -2.78 11.89 -1.62
CA LYS A 6 -2.88 10.73 -2.53
C LYS A 6 -1.51 10.20 -2.94
N LEU A 7 -0.55 11.09 -3.19
CA LEU A 7 0.82 10.71 -3.55
C LEU A 7 1.51 9.94 -2.41
N PHE A 8 1.42 10.46 -1.18
CA PHE A 8 1.98 9.78 -0.01
C PHE A 8 1.34 8.41 0.22
N THR A 9 0.01 8.29 0.08
CA THR A 9 -0.69 7.00 0.13
C THR A 9 -0.20 6.02 -0.95
N ALA A 10 0.00 6.51 -2.18
CA ALA A 10 0.54 5.70 -3.27
C ALA A 10 1.95 5.20 -2.96
N ILE A 11 2.83 6.05 -2.43
CA ILE A 11 4.20 5.69 -2.06
C ILE A 11 4.19 4.60 -0.99
N VAL A 12 3.38 4.75 0.07
CA VAL A 12 3.25 3.75 1.15
C VAL A 12 2.81 2.40 0.57
N ALA A 13 1.83 2.40 -0.32
CA ALA A 13 1.34 1.18 -0.98
C ALA A 13 2.39 0.52 -1.89
N VAL A 14 3.16 1.32 -2.62
CA VAL A 14 4.25 0.84 -3.47
C VAL A 14 5.34 0.20 -2.62
N ILE A 15 5.73 0.82 -1.51
CA ILE A 15 6.75 0.29 -0.61
C ILE A 15 6.33 -1.08 -0.05
N GLY A 16 5.09 -1.22 0.42
CA GLY A 16 4.58 -2.51 0.91
C GLY A 16 4.53 -3.61 -0.17
N ASN A 17 4.11 -3.27 -1.40
CA ASN A 17 4.14 -4.23 -2.49
C ASN A 17 5.57 -4.62 -2.89
N VAL A 18 6.48 -3.65 -2.97
CA VAL A 18 7.88 -3.89 -3.33
C VAL A 18 8.59 -4.72 -2.26
N SER A 19 8.29 -4.52 -0.97
CA SER A 19 8.92 -5.31 0.10
C SER A 19 8.60 -6.80 -0.02
N LEU A 20 7.37 -7.15 -0.38
CA LEU A 20 6.98 -8.54 -0.61
C LEU A 20 7.58 -9.10 -1.90
N ILE A 21 7.61 -8.33 -2.99
CA ILE A 21 8.22 -8.81 -4.24
C ILE A 21 9.74 -9.02 -4.06
N ALA A 22 10.38 -8.17 -3.25
CA ALA A 22 11.80 -8.25 -2.94
C ALA A 22 12.19 -9.49 -2.14
N THR A 23 11.25 -10.19 -1.49
CA THR A 23 11.57 -11.46 -0.81
C THR A 23 11.90 -12.58 -1.78
N GLY A 24 11.41 -12.52 -3.03
CA GLY A 24 11.60 -13.56 -4.04
C GLY A 24 10.69 -14.79 -3.86
N GLU A 25 9.98 -14.90 -2.74
CA GLU A 25 9.10 -16.03 -2.42
C GLU A 25 7.73 -15.95 -3.12
N MET A 26 7.41 -14.80 -3.73
CA MET A 26 6.11 -14.55 -4.34
C MET A 26 6.02 -15.16 -5.74
N ASN A 27 4.89 -15.80 -6.06
CA ASN A 27 4.67 -16.39 -7.38
C ASN A 27 4.61 -15.29 -8.46
N PRO A 28 5.52 -15.29 -9.47
CA PRO A 28 5.58 -14.24 -10.48
C PRO A 28 4.27 -14.02 -11.24
N ALA A 29 3.51 -15.08 -11.52
CA ALA A 29 2.26 -15.00 -12.27
C ALA A 29 1.20 -14.17 -11.53
N PHE A 30 1.10 -14.34 -10.22
CA PHE A 30 0.16 -13.59 -9.38
C PHE A 30 0.72 -12.22 -8.97
N SER A 31 2.06 -12.07 -8.91
CA SER A 31 2.71 -10.79 -8.60
C SER A 31 2.45 -9.74 -9.69
N LEU A 32 2.25 -10.16 -10.94
CA LEU A 32 1.83 -9.26 -12.03
C LEU A 32 0.50 -8.56 -11.74
N MET A 33 -0.44 -9.21 -11.03
CA MET A 33 -1.70 -8.56 -10.65
C MET A 33 -1.50 -7.43 -9.63
N GLY A 34 -0.44 -7.52 -8.83
CA GLY A 34 0.01 -6.44 -7.93
C GLY A 34 0.45 -5.17 -8.66
N THR A 35 0.85 -5.27 -9.93
CA THR A 35 1.22 -4.08 -10.74
C THR A 35 0.02 -3.17 -11.06
N GLY A 36 -1.21 -3.69 -10.94
CA GLY A 36 -2.44 -2.90 -11.09
C GLY A 36 -2.51 -1.71 -10.12
N LEU A 37 -1.75 -1.73 -9.01
CA LEU A 37 -1.62 -0.61 -8.08
C LEU A 37 -1.18 0.68 -8.79
N PHE A 38 -0.22 0.59 -9.74
CA PHE A 38 0.28 1.78 -10.44
C PHE A 38 -0.83 2.43 -11.26
N TRP A 39 -1.65 1.60 -11.91
CA TRP A 39 -2.78 2.06 -12.71
C TRP A 39 -3.90 2.67 -11.86
N GLY A 40 -4.24 2.04 -10.72
CA GLY A 40 -5.29 2.56 -9.84
C GLY A 40 -4.90 3.88 -9.18
N TYR A 41 -3.66 4.02 -8.69
CA TYR A 41 -3.19 5.31 -8.16
C TYR A 41 -3.05 6.38 -9.25
N TYR A 42 -2.61 6.03 -10.46
CA TYR A 42 -2.62 6.95 -11.60
C TYR A 42 -4.03 7.49 -11.88
N ARG A 43 -5.05 6.61 -11.88
CA ARG A 43 -6.45 7.03 -12.04
C ARG A 43 -6.93 7.91 -10.89
N SER A 44 -6.59 7.55 -9.66
CA SER A 44 -6.94 8.32 -8.46
C SER A 44 -6.33 9.72 -8.50
N MET A 45 -5.08 9.86 -8.96
CA MET A 45 -4.41 11.16 -9.13
C MET A 45 -5.06 12.02 -10.22
N LYS A 46 -5.52 11.41 -11.32
CA LYS A 46 -6.29 12.10 -12.37
C LYS A 46 -7.74 12.44 -11.97
N GLY A 47 -8.19 12.02 -10.79
CA GLY A 47 -9.54 12.33 -10.31
C GLY A 47 -10.66 11.54 -11.00
N TYR A 48 -10.33 10.41 -11.65
CA TYR A 48 -11.38 9.53 -12.18
C TYR A 48 -12.22 8.95 -11.04
N PRO A 49 -13.50 8.66 -11.29
CA PRO A 49 -14.34 7.99 -10.31
C PRO A 49 -13.80 6.59 -10.01
N ALA A 50 -14.05 6.14 -8.77
CA ALA A 50 -13.80 4.77 -8.36
C ALA A 50 -14.56 3.77 -9.24
N LEU A 51 -14.04 2.54 -9.30
CA LEU A 51 -14.71 1.47 -10.06
C LEU A 51 -16.09 1.14 -9.49
N SER A 52 -16.95 0.58 -10.35
CA SER A 52 -18.28 0.16 -9.91
C SER A 52 -18.17 -0.95 -8.86
N LYS A 53 -19.12 -0.98 -7.93
CA LYS A 53 -19.17 -1.97 -6.84
C LYS A 53 -19.19 -3.42 -7.38
N TRP A 54 -19.83 -3.63 -8.53
CA TRP A 54 -19.87 -4.94 -9.21
C TRP A 54 -18.51 -5.38 -9.73
N VAL A 55 -17.74 -4.46 -10.35
CA VAL A 55 -16.40 -4.77 -10.83
C VAL A 55 -15.46 -5.05 -9.66
N LEU A 56 -15.49 -4.21 -8.63
CA LEU A 56 -14.69 -4.42 -7.43
C LEU A 56 -15.07 -5.72 -6.70
N GLY A 57 -16.37 -6.03 -6.59
CA GLY A 57 -16.83 -7.28 -6.00
C GLY A 57 -16.38 -8.51 -6.78
N GLY A 58 -16.49 -8.47 -8.12
CA GLY A 58 -16.01 -9.55 -8.99
C GLY A 58 -14.50 -9.74 -8.91
N LEU A 59 -13.73 -8.65 -8.89
CA LEU A 59 -12.29 -8.70 -8.71
C LEU A 59 -11.89 -9.22 -7.33
N SER A 60 -12.57 -8.81 -6.25
CA SER A 60 -12.32 -9.33 -4.91
C SER A 60 -12.62 -10.84 -4.79
N LEU A 61 -13.70 -11.31 -5.43
CA LEU A 61 -13.98 -12.75 -5.51
C LEU A 61 -12.89 -13.49 -6.30
N THR A 62 -12.40 -12.89 -7.38
CA THR A 62 -11.29 -13.44 -8.17
C THR A 62 -10.01 -13.51 -7.34
N THR A 63 -9.70 -12.48 -6.56
CA THR A 63 -8.56 -12.48 -5.62
C THR A 63 -8.67 -13.61 -4.60
N PHE A 64 -9.87 -13.87 -4.09
CA PHE A 64 -10.11 -14.99 -3.18
C PHE A 64 -9.88 -16.35 -3.86
N LEU A 65 -10.32 -16.52 -5.11
CA LEU A 65 -10.04 -17.74 -5.89
C LEU A 65 -8.54 -17.91 -6.15
N VAL A 66 -7.84 -16.82 -6.50
CA VAL A 66 -6.37 -16.82 -6.66
C VAL A 66 -5.68 -17.22 -5.37
N PHE A 67 -6.15 -16.73 -4.21
CA PHE A 67 -5.65 -17.16 -2.91
C PHE A 67 -5.81 -18.67 -2.69
N LEU A 68 -6.99 -19.24 -2.94
CA LEU A 68 -7.23 -20.68 -2.79
C LEU A 68 -6.34 -21.52 -3.70
N ILE A 69 -6.17 -21.09 -4.96
CA ILE A 69 -5.28 -21.74 -5.92
C ILE A 69 -3.83 -21.66 -5.44
N ASN A 70 -3.38 -20.47 -4.99
CA ASN A 70 -2.02 -20.29 -4.54
C ASN A 70 -1.72 -21.08 -3.25
N PHE A 71 -2.69 -21.16 -2.34
CA PHE A 71 -2.60 -22.00 -1.15
C PHE A 71 -2.47 -23.48 -1.51
N TYR A 72 -3.25 -23.97 -2.47
CA TYR A 72 -3.13 -25.35 -2.94
C TYR A 72 -1.79 -25.64 -3.63
N VAL A 73 -1.22 -24.68 -4.34
CA VAL A 73 0.06 -24.85 -5.06
C VAL A 73 1.27 -24.75 -4.13
N THR A 74 1.24 -23.82 -3.18
CA THR A 74 2.40 -23.51 -2.33
C THR A 74 2.39 -24.32 -1.04
N GLU A 75 1.23 -24.82 -0.61
CA GLU A 75 0.98 -25.47 0.69
C GLU A 75 1.33 -24.59 1.93
N ASP A 76 1.72 -23.34 1.71
CA ASP A 76 2.05 -22.36 2.73
C ASP A 76 1.00 -21.23 2.80
N VAL A 77 0.34 -21.13 3.96
CA VAL A 77 -0.64 -20.09 4.24
C VAL A 77 0.01 -18.70 4.23
N PHE A 78 1.24 -18.55 4.71
CA PHE A 78 1.92 -17.26 4.77
C PHE A 78 2.15 -16.69 3.37
N ILE A 79 2.68 -17.49 2.45
CA ILE A 79 2.92 -17.07 1.06
C ILE A 79 1.59 -16.81 0.35
N ALA A 80 0.58 -17.65 0.57
CA ALA A 80 -0.75 -17.45 -0.01
C ALA A 80 -1.38 -16.12 0.45
N VAL A 81 -1.31 -15.82 1.76
CA VAL A 81 -1.80 -14.55 2.32
C VAL A 81 -0.96 -13.37 1.81
N ALA A 82 0.36 -13.49 1.73
CA ALA A 82 1.23 -12.46 1.17
C ALA A 82 0.80 -12.08 -0.25
N GLN A 83 0.63 -13.08 -1.12
CA GLN A 83 0.18 -12.88 -2.49
C GLN A 83 -1.21 -12.24 -2.55
N MET A 84 -2.12 -12.67 -1.68
CA MET A 84 -3.45 -12.10 -1.58
C MET A 84 -3.42 -10.61 -1.19
N THR A 85 -2.54 -10.22 -0.26
CA THR A 85 -2.38 -8.82 0.14
C THR A 85 -1.83 -7.95 -1.00
N LEU A 86 -0.91 -8.44 -1.84
CA LEU A 86 -0.45 -7.73 -3.05
C LEU A 86 -1.61 -7.37 -3.98
N ILE A 87 -2.50 -8.33 -4.21
CA ILE A 87 -3.65 -8.15 -5.10
C ILE A 87 -4.70 -7.24 -4.44
N PHE A 88 -4.97 -7.40 -3.15
CA PHE A 88 -5.90 -6.52 -2.44
C PHE A 88 -5.44 -5.06 -2.41
N GLN A 89 -4.14 -4.83 -2.23
CA GLN A 89 -3.57 -3.47 -2.27
C GLN A 89 -3.74 -2.83 -3.65
N SER A 90 -3.58 -3.64 -4.71
CA SER A 90 -3.89 -3.25 -6.09
C SER A 90 -5.36 -2.90 -6.27
N LEU A 91 -6.28 -3.73 -5.79
CA LEU A 91 -7.73 -3.46 -5.85
C LEU A 91 -8.14 -2.21 -5.07
N LYS A 92 -7.58 -2.02 -3.87
CA LYS A 92 -7.91 -0.86 -3.03
C LYS A 92 -7.53 0.45 -3.71
N SER A 93 -6.48 0.47 -4.53
CA SER A 93 -6.09 1.66 -5.29
C SER A 93 -7.17 2.16 -6.27
N PHE A 94 -8.13 1.30 -6.67
CA PHE A 94 -9.28 1.65 -7.52
C PHE A 94 -10.55 2.06 -6.74
N ASP A 95 -10.52 1.96 -5.41
CA ASP A 95 -11.67 2.24 -4.52
C ASP A 95 -11.37 3.34 -3.48
N ILE A 96 -10.45 4.25 -3.79
CA ILE A 96 -10.15 5.39 -2.90
C ILE A 96 -11.23 6.46 -3.07
N LYS A 97 -12.13 6.56 -2.09
CA LYS A 97 -13.26 7.50 -2.07
C LYS A 97 -13.21 8.44 -0.87
N GLU A 98 -12.88 7.90 0.28
CA GLU A 98 -13.11 8.53 1.58
C GLU A 98 -11.78 8.93 2.25
N PRO A 99 -11.74 10.05 2.99
CA PRO A 99 -10.52 10.57 3.60
C PRO A 99 -9.78 9.58 4.51
N TRP A 100 -10.45 8.54 5.00
CA TRP A 100 -9.87 7.49 5.84
C TRP A 100 -9.43 6.23 5.08
N ASP A 101 -9.72 6.11 3.78
CA ASP A 101 -9.25 4.97 2.96
C ASP A 101 -7.73 4.76 3.01
N PRO A 102 -6.90 5.81 3.09
CA PRO A 102 -5.45 5.65 3.25
C PRO A 102 -5.03 4.95 4.54
N LEU A 103 -5.85 4.96 5.59
CA LEU A 103 -5.59 4.18 6.80
C LEU A 103 -5.66 2.67 6.50
N GLN A 104 -6.57 2.25 5.62
CA GLN A 104 -6.64 0.86 5.19
C GLN A 104 -5.40 0.48 4.36
N VAL A 105 -4.98 1.37 3.45
CA VAL A 105 -3.74 1.20 2.66
C VAL A 105 -2.53 1.07 3.57
N PHE A 106 -2.47 1.88 4.63
CA PHE A 106 -1.47 1.81 5.69
C PHE A 106 -1.43 0.43 6.34
N PHE A 107 -2.58 -0.07 6.83
CA PHE A 107 -2.64 -1.33 7.56
C PHE A 107 -2.23 -2.51 6.68
N VAL A 108 -2.68 -2.51 5.41
CA VAL A 108 -2.27 -3.53 4.45
C VAL A 108 -0.76 -3.47 4.20
N SER A 109 -0.18 -2.28 4.00
CA SER A 109 1.27 -2.16 3.77
C SER A 109 2.11 -2.58 4.98
N LEU A 110 1.61 -2.32 6.19
CA LEU A 110 2.26 -2.76 7.42
C LEU A 110 2.21 -4.29 7.57
N LEU A 111 1.08 -4.92 7.25
CA LEU A 111 0.97 -6.38 7.18
C LEU A 111 1.92 -6.98 6.14
N GLN A 112 2.03 -6.36 4.96
CA GLN A 112 2.96 -6.78 3.91
C GLN A 112 4.41 -6.75 4.36
N LEU A 113 4.80 -5.72 5.11
CA LEU A 113 6.16 -5.62 5.67
C LEU A 113 6.42 -6.63 6.79
N LEU A 114 5.44 -6.88 7.64
CA LEU A 114 5.54 -7.93 8.67
C LEU A 114 5.69 -9.30 8.03
N ILE A 115 4.91 -9.60 7.00
CA ILE A 115 5.06 -10.86 6.26
C ILE A 115 6.42 -10.90 5.56
N ALA A 116 6.85 -9.80 4.94
CA ALA A 116 8.16 -9.73 4.31
C ALA A 116 9.31 -9.94 5.32
N SER A 117 9.22 -9.43 6.56
CA SER A 117 10.25 -9.65 7.58
C SER A 117 10.38 -11.10 8.00
N GLU A 118 9.29 -11.87 7.97
CA GLU A 118 9.35 -13.31 8.25
C GLU A 118 9.96 -14.09 7.07
N LEU A 119 9.78 -13.60 5.84
CA LEU A 119 10.26 -14.25 4.62
C LEU A 119 11.68 -13.86 4.21
N THR A 120 12.29 -12.81 4.80
CA THR A 120 13.63 -12.37 4.41
C THR A 120 14.47 -11.89 5.60
N ASN A 121 15.76 -12.25 5.59
CA ASN A 121 16.76 -11.77 6.54
C ASN A 121 17.73 -10.75 5.92
N SER A 122 17.35 -10.13 4.80
CA SER A 122 18.25 -9.24 4.06
C SER A 122 18.37 -7.84 4.69
N ILE A 123 19.58 -7.25 4.63
CA ILE A 123 19.80 -5.84 5.00
C ILE A 123 18.96 -4.89 4.14
N SER A 124 18.73 -5.26 2.87
CA SER A 124 17.88 -4.53 1.94
C SER A 124 16.45 -4.35 2.45
N PHE A 125 15.89 -5.36 3.10
CA PHE A 125 14.59 -5.25 3.76
C PHE A 125 14.60 -4.23 4.90
N GLY A 126 15.65 -4.22 5.73
CA GLY A 126 15.80 -3.24 6.81
C GLY A 126 15.77 -1.79 6.29
N ILE A 127 16.43 -1.53 5.15
CA ILE A 127 16.39 -0.20 4.49
C ILE A 127 14.97 0.14 4.02
N ILE A 128 14.29 -0.80 3.35
CA ILE A 128 12.90 -0.62 2.88
C ILE A 128 11.97 -0.31 4.06
N PHE A 129 12.14 -1.03 5.18
CA PHE A 129 11.37 -0.84 6.39
C PHE A 129 11.59 0.53 7.04
N LEU A 130 12.83 1.02 7.12
CA LEU A 130 13.13 2.36 7.63
C LEU A 130 12.50 3.46 6.75
N VAL A 131 12.62 3.31 5.43
CA VAL A 131 11.99 4.24 4.48
C VAL A 131 10.46 4.24 4.67
N PHE A 132 9.85 3.07 4.81
CA PHE A 132 8.43 2.94 5.11
C PHE A 132 8.03 3.70 6.38
N LEU A 133 8.78 3.54 7.48
CA LEU A 133 8.52 4.23 8.75
C LEU A 133 8.53 5.76 8.63
N VAL A 134 9.33 6.34 7.73
CA VAL A 134 9.26 7.79 7.48
C VAL A 134 7.97 8.17 6.78
N PHE A 135 7.70 7.51 5.65
CA PHE A 135 6.54 7.83 4.82
C PHE A 135 5.22 7.62 5.55
N ILE A 136 5.19 6.65 6.47
CA ILE A 136 3.99 6.31 7.22
C ILE A 136 3.64 7.37 8.27
N VAL A 137 4.64 7.86 8.99
CA VAL A 137 4.46 8.92 10.00
C VAL A 137 3.98 10.19 9.30
N VAL A 138 4.62 10.56 8.18
CA VAL A 138 4.21 11.72 7.38
C VAL A 138 2.78 11.56 6.86
N SER A 139 2.42 10.38 6.36
CA SER A 139 1.08 10.09 5.84
C SER A 139 0.00 10.18 6.92
N ILE A 140 0.24 9.65 8.11
CA ILE A 140 -0.72 9.70 9.22
C ILE A 140 -0.91 11.13 9.71
N LEU A 141 0.19 11.87 9.92
CA LEU A 141 0.13 13.29 10.33
C LEU A 141 -0.67 14.11 9.33
N LEU A 142 -0.40 13.94 8.04
CA LEU A 142 -1.18 14.57 6.97
C LEU A 142 -2.66 14.20 7.02
N GLY A 143 -2.98 12.92 7.22
CA GLY A 143 -4.36 12.44 7.33
C GLY A 143 -5.12 13.08 8.49
N HIS A 144 -4.46 13.23 9.64
CA HIS A 144 -5.01 13.92 10.80
C HIS A 144 -5.34 15.38 10.51
N PHE A 145 -4.40 16.14 9.92
CA PHE A 145 -4.62 17.54 9.59
C PHE A 145 -5.72 17.76 8.55
N VAL A 146 -5.83 16.86 7.56
CA VAL A 146 -6.93 16.89 6.58
C VAL A 146 -8.28 16.68 7.25
N ARG A 147 -8.35 15.78 8.25
CA ARG A 147 -9.57 15.50 9.01
C ARG A 147 -10.02 16.67 9.87
N GLU A 148 -9.09 17.40 10.47
CA GLU A 148 -9.39 18.57 11.33
C GLU A 148 -9.75 19.83 10.55
N GLY A 149 -9.73 19.80 9.21
CA GLY A 149 -10.08 20.95 8.37
C GLY A 149 -9.07 22.10 8.43
N GLN A 150 -7.96 21.93 9.15
CA GLN A 150 -6.90 22.93 9.27
C GLN A 150 -5.99 22.90 8.03
N MET A 151 -6.50 23.35 6.89
CA MET A 151 -5.70 23.55 5.65
C MET A 151 -4.79 24.79 5.71
N VAL A 152 -4.56 25.37 6.88
CA VAL A 152 -3.77 26.59 7.08
C VAL A 152 -2.42 26.28 7.71
N PHE A 153 -1.63 25.32 7.19
CA PHE A 153 -0.19 25.29 7.53
C PHE A 153 0.69 24.76 6.39
N ARG A 154 0.76 25.52 5.29
CA ARG A 154 1.88 25.46 4.33
C ARG A 154 3.31 25.59 4.95
N PRO A 155 3.55 26.28 6.09
CA PRO A 155 4.90 26.40 6.65
C PRO A 155 5.42 25.18 7.43
N TYR A 156 4.57 24.35 8.06
CA TYR A 156 5.05 23.25 8.94
C TYR A 156 5.31 21.91 8.24
N MET A 157 4.87 21.75 6.99
CA MET A 157 5.20 20.59 6.15
C MET A 157 6.72 20.47 5.92
N LYS A 158 7.40 21.60 5.70
CA LYS A 158 8.86 21.65 5.51
C LYS A 158 9.62 21.14 6.74
N PRO A 159 9.44 21.69 7.96
CA PRO A 159 10.18 21.24 9.13
C PRO A 159 9.86 19.80 9.51
N VAL A 160 8.62 19.32 9.39
CA VAL A 160 8.32 17.90 9.70
C VAL A 160 9.00 16.95 8.70
N SER A 161 8.98 17.27 7.40
CA SER A 161 9.73 16.51 6.40
C SER A 161 11.24 16.59 6.60
N MET A 162 11.76 17.74 7.05
CA MET A 162 13.18 17.93 7.36
C MET A 162 13.58 17.14 8.60
N ILE A 163 12.81 17.21 9.69
CA ILE A 163 13.07 16.51 10.94
C ILE A 163 13.04 15.00 10.70
N THR A 164 12.05 14.49 9.96
CA THR A 164 12.01 13.05 9.60
C THR A 164 13.17 12.61 8.72
N LEU A 165 13.71 13.50 7.87
CA LEU A 165 14.93 13.24 7.09
C LEU A 165 16.22 13.33 7.93
N PHE A 166 16.23 14.15 8.99
CA PHE A 166 17.38 14.38 9.87
C PHE A 166 17.45 13.40 11.05
N THR A 167 16.35 12.75 11.42
CA THR A 167 16.31 11.72 12.48
C THR A 167 16.68 10.32 11.98
N LEU A 168 16.97 10.17 10.69
CA LEU A 168 17.41 8.95 10.03
C LEU A 168 18.91 9.05 9.72
#